data_AF-A0A662DYI2-F1
#
_entry.id   AF-A0A662DYI2-F1
#
_cell.length_a   1.000
_cell.length_b   1.000
_cell.length_c   1.000
_cell.angle_alpha   90.00
_cell.angle_beta   90.00
_cell.angle_gamma   90.00
#
_symmetry.space_group_name_H-M   'P 1'
#
loop_
_entity.id
_entity.type
_entity.pdbx_description
1 polymer ?
#
loop_
_entity_poly.entity_id
_entity_poly.type
_entity_poly.pdbx_seq_one_letter_code
_entity_poly.pdbx_strand_id
1 'polypeptide(L)' 'RFQPICESMEGAAVAHTCAAFGVKFTEIRGISNFVGSYEKEGWQIENAMQFAAGCTYAYLEG' A
#
# COMPACT_ATOMS: atom_id res chain seq x y z
N ARG A 1 12.39 8.19 16.54
CA ARG A 1 11.22 8.78 15.83
C ARG A 1 10.94 7.92 14.61
N PHE A 2 9.68 7.63 14.28
CA PHE A 2 9.32 6.79 13.13
C PHE A 2 9.66 7.51 11.81
N GLN A 3 10.15 6.76 10.81
CA GLN A 3 10.50 7.25 9.47
C GLN A 3 9.49 6.69 8.45
N PRO A 4 8.26 7.24 8.38
CA PRO A 4 7.23 6.72 7.49
C PRO A 4 7.62 6.96 6.02
N ILE A 5 7.34 5.98 5.16
CA ILE A 5 7.60 6.07 3.70
C ILE A 5 6.34 6.36 2.88
N CYS A 6 5.16 6.08 3.43
CA CYS A 6 3.84 6.35 2.83
C CYS A 6 2.76 6.33 3.92
N GLU A 7 1.57 6.84 3.60
CA GLU A 7 0.39 6.72 4.46
C GLU A 7 -0.71 5.90 3.77
N SER A 8 -1.55 5.28 4.60
CA SER A 8 -2.74 4.56 4.16
C SER A 8 -3.79 4.53 5.27
N MET A 9 -5.04 4.31 4.90
CA MET A 9 -6.14 4.27 5.87
C MET A 9 -6.32 2.87 6.47
N GLU A 10 -6.03 1.81 5.71
CA GLU A 10 -6.36 0.43 6.10
C GLU A 10 -5.14 -0.44 6.46
N GLY A 11 -3.94 -0.12 5.93
CA GLY A 11 -2.79 -1.05 5.95
C GLY A 11 -2.37 -1.46 7.37
N ALA A 12 -2.30 -0.50 8.30
CA ALA A 12 -1.96 -0.78 9.69
C ALA A 12 -3.00 -1.66 10.41
N ALA A 13 -4.29 -1.46 10.13
CA ALA A 13 -5.36 -2.25 10.74
C ALA A 13 -5.34 -3.71 10.25
N VAL A 14 -5.09 -3.92 8.95
CA VAL A 14 -4.93 -5.27 8.37
C VAL A 14 -3.70 -5.96 8.95
N ALA A 15 -2.54 -5.29 8.95
CA ALA A 15 -1.30 -5.83 9.50
C ALA A 15 -1.45 -6.24 10.97
N HIS A 16 -2.08 -5.38 11.79
CA HIS A 16 -2.33 -5.66 13.20
C HIS A 16 -3.25 -6.88 13.38
N THR A 17 -4.31 -6.98 12.58
CA THR A 17 -5.24 -8.10 12.62
C THR A 17 -4.54 -9.41 12.25
N CYS A 18 -3.78 -9.43 11.15
CA CYS A 18 -3.02 -10.61 10.75
C CYS A 18 -2.04 -11.06 11.84
N ALA A 19 -1.33 -10.11 12.47
CA ALA A 19 -0.45 -10.40 13.60
C ALA A 19 -1.20 -11.01 14.80
N ALA A 20 -2.39 -10.49 15.14
CA ALA A 20 -3.21 -10.99 16.23
C ALA A 20 -3.70 -12.44 16.02
N PHE A 21 -3.89 -12.86 14.76
CA PHE A 21 -4.37 -14.19 14.40
C PHE A 21 -3.28 -15.13 13.88
N GLY A 22 -2.00 -14.73 13.91
CA GLY A 22 -0.89 -15.55 13.41
C GLY A 22 -0.89 -15.77 11.89
N VAL A 23 -1.51 -14.88 11.13
CA VAL A 23 -1.58 -14.93 9.66
C VAL A 23 -0.39 -14.16 9.09
N LYS A 24 0.33 -14.76 8.13
CA LYS A 24 1.42 -14.09 7.41
C LYS A 24 0.85 -12.94 6.57
N PHE A 25 1.51 -11.79 6.61
CA PHE A 25 1.05 -10.57 5.93
C PHE A 25 2.20 -9.86 5.22
N THR A 26 1.96 -9.48 3.97
CA THR A 26 2.83 -8.63 3.15
C THR A 26 1.93 -7.57 2.49
N GLU A 27 2.31 -6.29 2.58
CA GLU A 27 1.62 -5.19 1.91
C GLU A 27 2.45 -4.71 0.72
N ILE A 28 1.84 -4.62 -0.46
CA ILE A 28 2.42 -3.99 -1.66
C ILE A 28 1.55 -2.77 -1.98
N ARG A 29 2.19 -1.60 -2.09
CA ARG A 29 1.50 -0.33 -2.27
C ARG A 29 2.05 0.44 -3.47
N GLY A 30 1.15 0.76 -4.41
CA GLY A 30 1.40 1.77 -5.43
C GLY A 30 1.19 3.16 -4.85
N ILE A 31 2.10 4.09 -5.14
CA ILE A 31 2.00 5.49 -4.68
C ILE A 31 1.18 6.28 -5.71
N SER A 32 0.00 6.74 -5.31
CA SER A 32 -0.90 7.53 -6.17
C SER A 32 -0.63 9.03 -6.14
N ASN A 33 -0.04 9.53 -5.06
CA ASN A 33 0.17 10.96 -4.82
C ASN A 33 1.16 11.19 -3.68
N PHE A 34 1.62 12.44 -3.55
CA PHE A 34 2.32 12.91 -2.37
C PHE A 34 1.34 13.31 -1.26
N VAL A 35 1.76 13.12 -0.01
CA VAL A 35 1.02 13.55 1.19
C VAL A 35 0.87 15.06 1.20
N GLY A 36 -0.28 15.55 1.65
CA GLY A 36 -0.57 16.98 1.85
C GLY A 36 -1.43 17.62 0.75
N SER A 37 -1.50 17.03 -0.46
CA SER A 37 -2.46 17.47 -1.48
C SER A 37 -3.74 16.64 -1.43
N TYR A 38 -4.86 17.29 -1.08
CA TYR A 38 -6.19 16.69 -1.08
C TYR A 38 -6.91 16.81 -2.44
N GLU A 39 -6.28 17.42 -3.45
CA GLU A 39 -6.82 17.52 -4.80
C GLU A 39 -6.79 16.13 -5.45
N LYS A 40 -7.93 15.45 -5.40
CA LYS A 40 -8.10 14.07 -5.87
C LYS A 40 -7.89 13.94 -7.38
N GLU A 41 -8.08 15.03 -8.10
CA GLU A 41 -7.87 15.14 -9.54
C GLU A 41 -6.42 14.82 -9.94
N GLY A 42 -5.46 15.09 -9.04
CA GLY A 42 -4.05 14.78 -9.26
C GLY A 42 -3.63 13.36 -8.89
N TRP A 43 -4.55 12.54 -8.37
CA TRP A 43 -4.22 11.20 -7.89
C TRP A 43 -4.14 10.22 -9.06
N GLN A 44 -2.98 9.59 -9.21
CA GLN A 44 -2.73 8.61 -10.26
C GLN A 44 -3.15 7.20 -9.82
N ILE A 45 -4.41 7.05 -9.41
CA ILE A 45 -4.92 5.82 -8.78
C ILE A 45 -4.82 4.62 -9.73
N GLU A 46 -5.24 4.77 -10.98
CA GLU A 46 -5.20 3.69 -11.97
C GLU A 46 -3.76 3.18 -12.20
N ASN A 47 -2.82 4.10 -12.44
CA ASN A 47 -1.41 3.75 -12.62
C ASN A 47 -0.85 3.07 -11.36
N ALA A 48 -1.10 3.64 -10.17
CA ALA A 48 -0.63 3.07 -8.92
C ALA A 48 -1.15 1.65 -8.69
N MET A 49 -2.42 1.38 -9.01
CA MET A 49 -3.00 0.04 -8.94
C MET A 49 -2.37 -0.92 -9.94
N GLN A 50 -2.16 -0.50 -11.20
CA GLN A 50 -1.54 -1.34 -12.22
C GLN A 50 -0.12 -1.77 -11.82
N PHE A 51 0.70 -0.82 -11.33
CA PHE A 51 2.04 -1.14 -10.84
C PHE A 51 2.01 -2.04 -9.61
N ALA A 52 1.13 -1.77 -8.64
CA ALA A 52 1.00 -2.62 -7.44
C ALA A 52 0.60 -4.06 -7.82
N ALA A 53 -0.32 -4.23 -8.77
CA ALA A 53 -0.74 -5.54 -9.26
C ALA A 53 0.42 -6.27 -9.96
N GLY A 54 1.18 -5.59 -10.81
CA GLY A 54 2.36 -6.16 -11.48
C GLY A 54 3.44 -6.60 -10.48
N CYS A 55 3.74 -5.78 -9.47
CA CYS A 55 4.66 -6.14 -8.39
C CYS A 55 4.14 -7.31 -7.55
N THR A 56 2.83 -7.37 -7.30
CA THR A 56 2.20 -8.49 -6.59
C THR A 56 2.35 -9.78 -7.37
N TYR A 57 2.09 -9.74 -8.69
CA TYR A 57 2.30 -10.90 -9.56
C TYR A 57 3.76 -11.37 -9.53
N ALA A 58 4.71 -10.45 -9.71
CA ALA A 58 6.14 -10.77 -9.63
C ALA A 58 6.58 -11.32 -8.27
N TYR A 59 5.99 -10.84 -7.16
CA TYR A 59 6.25 -11.35 -5.82
C TYR A 59 5.72 -12.78 -5.61
N LEU A 60 4.61 -13.15 -6.26
CA LEU A 60 4.01 -14.48 -6.15
C LEU A 60 4.68 -15.53 -7.04
N GLU A 61 5.22 -15.12 -8.19
CA GLU A 61 5.92 -16.01 -9.13
C GLU A 61 7.40 -16.24 -8.78
N GLY A 62 7.96 -15.45 -7.85
CA GLY A 62 9.31 -15.65 -7.29
C GLY A 62 9.36 -16.77 -6.26
#